data_AF-A0A497K9T9-F1
#
_entry.id   AF-A0A497K9T9-F1
#
_cell.length_a   1.000
_cell.length_b   1.000
_cell.length_c   1.000
_cell.angle_alpha   90.00
_cell.angle_beta   90.00
_cell.angle_gamma   90.00
#
_symmetry.space_group_name_H-M   'P 1'
#
loop_
_entity.id
_entity.type
_entity.pdbx_description
1 polymer ?
#
loop_
_entity_poly.entity_id
_entity_poly.type
_entity_poly.pdbx_seq_one_letter_code
_entity_poly.pdbx_strand_id
1 'polypeptide(L)'
;VEIVCNSTIKHMNYHPTNSTIAITVSNSTSTQTHGFCRLTIPHEIMAPPYNVTVDGNPVEYKIIFENETLGIIYFTYQHSTLEIVVIPENSTLMTMTLMLTITSTLTLITIIKKKRIQNP
;
A
#
# COMPACT_ATOMS: atom_id res chain seq x y z
N VAL A 1 -14.66 -2.17 3.33
CA VAL A 1 -13.62 -3.21 3.44
C VAL A 1 -14.07 -4.22 4.46
N GLU A 2 -13.97 -5.50 4.14
CA GLU A 2 -14.17 -6.58 5.11
C GLU A 2 -12.82 -7.26 5.37
N ILE A 3 -12.51 -7.56 6.63
CA ILE A 3 -11.27 -8.23 7.03
C ILE A 3 -11.63 -9.44 7.89
N VAL A 4 -11.08 -10.59 7.51
CA VAL A 4 -11.18 -11.84 8.28
C VAL A 4 -9.77 -12.34 8.55
N CYS A 5 -9.35 -12.35 9.82
CA CYS A 5 -8.05 -12.86 10.24
C CYS A 5 -8.22 -13.87 11.39
N ASN A 6 -7.29 -14.80 11.55
CA ASN A 6 -7.21 -15.67 12.74
C ASN A 6 -6.34 -15.06 13.85
N SER A 7 -6.01 -13.78 13.72
CA SER A 7 -5.28 -12.98 14.70
C SER A 7 -6.23 -11.99 15.37
N THR A 8 -5.90 -11.55 16.58
CA THR A 8 -6.64 -10.48 17.26
C THR A 8 -6.35 -9.15 16.55
N ILE A 9 -7.35 -8.58 15.89
CA ILE A 9 -7.28 -7.24 15.30
C ILE A 9 -7.32 -6.20 16.42
N LYS A 10 -6.26 -5.42 16.57
CA LYS A 10 -6.12 -4.36 17.58
C LYS A 10 -6.59 -3.01 17.05
N HIS A 11 -6.26 -2.72 15.80
CA HIS A 11 -6.61 -1.47 15.16
C HIS A 11 -6.76 -1.65 13.66
N MET A 12 -7.64 -0.87 13.05
CA MET A 12 -7.88 -0.87 11.61
C MET A 12 -8.19 0.54 11.17
N ASN A 13 -7.39 1.06 10.23
CA ASN A 13 -7.55 2.38 9.65
C ASN A 13 -7.56 2.30 8.13
N TYR A 14 -8.42 3.10 7.52
CA TYR A 14 -8.38 3.38 6.09
C TYR A 14 -8.04 4.86 5.90
N HIS A 15 -7.04 5.13 5.06
CA HIS A 15 -6.59 6.47 4.69
C HIS A 15 -7.03 6.75 3.25
N PRO A 16 -8.10 7.55 3.03
CA PRO A 16 -8.63 7.79 1.69
C PRO A 16 -7.69 8.59 0.79
N THR A 17 -6.80 9.40 1.36
CA THR A 17 -5.90 10.29 0.62
C THR A 17 -4.87 9.55 -0.24
N ASN A 18 -4.49 8.35 0.18
CA ASN A 18 -3.50 7.51 -0.48
C ASN A 18 -3.98 6.06 -0.64
N SER A 19 -5.30 5.84 -0.51
CA SER A 19 -5.92 4.51 -0.56
C SER A 19 -5.13 3.48 0.23
N THR A 20 -4.81 3.75 1.49
CA THR A 20 -4.04 2.82 2.34
C THR A 20 -4.95 2.18 3.37
N ILE A 21 -4.89 0.86 3.49
CA ILE A 21 -5.53 0.09 4.57
C ILE A 21 -4.40 -0.35 5.52
N ALA A 22 -4.45 0.09 6.78
CA ALA A 22 -3.51 -0.28 7.82
C ALA A 22 -4.22 -1.07 8.93
N ILE A 23 -3.68 -2.23 9.28
CA ILE A 23 -4.27 -3.15 10.26
C ILE A 23 -3.20 -3.58 11.23
N THR A 24 -3.40 -3.31 12.52
CA THR A 24 -2.55 -3.85 13.58
C THR A 24 -3.16 -5.14 14.10
N VAL A 25 -2.40 -6.23 14.03
CA VAL A 25 -2.82 -7.55 14.52
C VAL A 25 -1.87 -8.05 15.61
N SER A 26 -2.38 -8.93 16.47
CA SER A 26 -1.60 -9.62 17.49
C SER A 26 -2.06 -11.06 17.61
N ASN A 27 -1.26 -11.91 18.24
CA ASN A 27 -1.59 -13.31 18.43
C ASN A 27 -2.95 -13.47 19.12
N SER A 28 -3.76 -14.41 18.63
CA SER A 28 -4.98 -14.83 19.33
C SER A 28 -4.68 -15.80 20.45
N THR A 29 -3.58 -16.56 20.36
CA THR A 29 -3.11 -17.50 21.39
C THR A 29 -1.60 -17.40 21.59
N SER A 30 -1.09 -17.83 22.75
CA SER A 30 0.34 -17.80 23.06
C SER A 30 1.20 -18.75 22.21
N THR A 31 0.57 -19.73 21.54
CA THR A 31 1.25 -20.74 20.71
C THR A 31 1.13 -20.49 19.21
N GLN A 32 0.39 -19.46 18.80
CA GLN A 32 0.20 -19.13 17.40
C GLN A 32 1.52 -18.61 16.79
N THR A 33 2.05 -19.34 15.80
CA THR A 33 3.29 -18.97 15.09
C THR A 33 3.03 -18.39 13.69
N HIS A 34 1.84 -18.62 13.13
CA HIS A 34 1.44 -18.17 11.80
C HIS A 34 0.01 -17.64 11.81
N GLY A 35 -0.21 -16.57 11.06
CA GLY A 35 -1.50 -15.93 10.87
C GLY A 35 -1.91 -15.91 9.41
N PHE A 36 -3.19 -15.73 9.17
CA PHE A 36 -3.73 -15.41 7.86
C PHE A 36 -4.68 -14.22 7.95
N CYS A 37 -4.82 -13.51 6.84
CA CYS A 37 -5.87 -12.54 6.64
C CYS A 37 -6.47 -12.69 5.24
N ARG A 38 -7.79 -12.52 5.18
CA ARG A 38 -8.57 -12.37 3.94
C ARG A 38 -9.18 -10.98 3.95
N LEU A 39 -8.94 -10.21 2.89
CA LEU A 39 -9.48 -8.87 2.71
C LEU A 39 -10.42 -8.82 1.52
N THR A 40 -11.61 -8.29 1.73
CA THR A 40 -12.55 -7.88 0.66
C THR A 40 -12.40 -6.38 0.44
N ILE A 41 -11.90 -6.00 -0.72
CA ILE A 41 -11.52 -4.63 -1.08
C ILE A 41 -12.39 -4.16 -2.24
N PRO A 42 -13.32 -3.20 -2.02
CA PRO A 42 -14.05 -2.58 -3.12
C PRO A 42 -13.10 -1.80 -4.04
N HIS A 43 -13.27 -1.93 -5.35
CA HIS A 43 -12.45 -1.25 -6.35
C HIS A 43 -12.60 0.28 -6.33
N GLU A 44 -13.75 0.77 -5.84
CA GLU A 44 -14.00 2.20 -5.64
C GLU A 44 -12.98 2.86 -4.68
N ILE A 45 -12.49 2.11 -3.69
CA ILE A 45 -11.54 2.64 -2.71
C ILE A 45 -10.08 2.28 -3.02
N MET A 46 -9.86 1.15 -3.70
CA MET A 46 -8.55 0.63 -4.08
C MET A 46 -8.72 -0.46 -5.14
N ALA A 47 -8.30 -0.19 -6.37
CA ALA A 47 -8.27 -1.16 -7.44
C ALA A 47 -6.96 -1.97 -7.42
N PRO A 48 -6.98 -3.24 -7.86
CA PRO A 48 -5.78 -4.04 -8.06
C PRO A 48 -4.89 -3.46 -9.19
N PRO A 49 -3.59 -3.80 -9.24
CA PRO A 49 -2.88 -4.70 -8.33
C PRO A 49 -2.55 -4.07 -6.97
N TYR A 50 -2.52 -4.91 -5.94
CA TYR A 50 -2.22 -4.53 -4.55
C TYR A 50 -0.75 -4.79 -4.21
N ASN A 51 -0.21 -4.01 -3.29
CA ASN A 51 1.02 -4.31 -2.57
C ASN A 51 0.67 -4.52 -1.10
N VAL A 52 1.02 -5.69 -0.56
CA VAL A 52 0.74 -6.10 0.82
C VAL A 52 2.06 -6.21 1.55
N THR A 53 2.20 -5.48 2.65
CA THR A 53 3.36 -5.59 3.53
C THR A 53 2.96 -5.99 4.94
N VAL A 54 3.86 -6.68 5.62
CA VAL A 54 3.74 -7.08 7.03
C VAL A 54 5.02 -6.65 7.73
N ASP A 55 4.90 -5.73 8.69
CA ASP A 55 6.04 -5.01 9.31
C ASP A 55 7.00 -4.42 8.27
N GLY A 56 6.44 -3.85 7.21
CA GLY A 56 7.20 -3.26 6.10
C GLY A 56 7.83 -4.27 5.13
N ASN A 57 7.75 -5.58 5.40
CA ASN A 57 8.25 -6.61 4.49
C ASN A 57 7.14 -7.02 3.50
N PRO A 58 7.41 -7.04 2.19
CA PRO A 58 6.42 -7.47 1.20
C PRO A 58 6.05 -8.95 1.41
N VAL A 59 4.77 -9.26 1.26
CA VAL A 59 4.22 -10.61 1.39
C VAL A 59 3.43 -10.95 0.14
N GLU A 60 3.61 -12.17 -0.35
CA GLU A 60 2.79 -12.69 -1.44
C GLU A 60 1.34 -12.91 -1.00
N TYR A 61 0.41 -12.50 -1.84
CA TYR A 61 -1.01 -12.76 -1.66
C TYR A 61 -1.58 -13.53 -2.85
N LYS A 62 -2.69 -14.20 -2.60
CA LYS A 62 -3.50 -14.89 -3.61
C LYS A 62 -4.79 -14.13 -3.80
N ILE A 63 -5.18 -13.93 -5.06
CA ILE A 63 -6.52 -13.45 -5.40
C ILE A 63 -7.45 -14.66 -5.33
N ILE A 64 -8.37 -14.65 -4.36
CA ILE A 64 -9.38 -15.70 -4.20
C ILE A 64 -10.54 -15.45 -5.17
N PHE A 65 -10.89 -14.18 -5.35
CA PHE A 65 -12.00 -13.75 -6.17
C PHE A 65 -11.74 -12.32 -6.63
N GLU A 66 -12.14 -12.01 -7.86
CA GLU A 66 -12.09 -10.66 -8.41
C GLU A 66 -13.23 -10.49 -9.40
N ASN A 67 -13.94 -9.37 -9.31
CA ASN A 67 -14.93 -8.96 -10.28
C ASN A 67 -14.80 -7.45 -10.54
N GLU A 68 -15.74 -6.86 -11.28
CA GLU A 68 -15.66 -5.43 -11.64
C GLU A 68 -15.71 -4.48 -10.42
N THR A 69 -16.29 -4.92 -9.30
CA THR A 69 -16.62 -4.07 -8.15
C THR A 69 -15.73 -4.29 -6.93
N LEU A 70 -15.14 -5.47 -6.77
CA LEU A 70 -14.33 -5.82 -5.61
C LEU A 70 -13.33 -6.94 -5.92
N GLY A 71 -12.26 -6.96 -5.14
CA GLY A 71 -11.30 -8.05 -5.07
C GLY A 71 -11.29 -8.66 -3.67
N ILE A 72 -11.03 -9.97 -3.61
CA ILE A 72 -10.79 -10.70 -2.36
C ILE A 72 -9.39 -11.29 -2.42
N ILE A 73 -8.53 -10.82 -1.52
CA ILE A 73 -7.16 -11.31 -1.39
C ILE A 73 -6.99 -12.13 -0.11
N TYR A 74 -6.03 -13.05 -0.14
CA TYR A 74 -5.62 -13.87 0.99
C TYR A 74 -4.12 -13.95 1.07
N PHE A 75 -3.58 -13.79 2.27
CA PHE A 75 -2.15 -13.95 2.52
C PHE A 75 -1.93 -14.49 3.94
N THR A 76 -0.74 -15.05 4.13
CA THR A 76 -0.27 -15.60 5.39
C THR A 76 0.99 -14.88 5.83
N TYR A 77 1.21 -14.81 7.14
CA TYR A 77 2.40 -14.19 7.70
C TYR A 77 2.89 -14.96 8.93
N GLN A 78 4.19 -14.87 9.20
CA GLN A 78 4.78 -15.40 10.43
C GLN A 78 4.59 -14.39 11.55
N HIS A 79 4.16 -14.86 12.73
CA HIS A 79 3.68 -14.00 13.81
C HIS A 79 4.75 -13.19 14.55
N SER A 80 4.31 -11.99 14.96
CA SER A 80 4.31 -11.43 16.31
C SER A 80 3.10 -10.48 16.41
N THR A 81 3.17 -9.40 17.20
CA THR A 81 2.36 -8.19 16.95
C THR A 81 2.91 -7.51 15.69
N LEU A 82 2.06 -7.31 14.69
CA LEU A 82 2.49 -6.89 13.36
C LEU A 82 1.57 -5.79 12.81
N GLU A 83 2.13 -4.94 11.97
CA GLU A 83 1.41 -4.00 11.13
C GLU A 83 1.28 -4.54 9.71
N ILE A 84 0.04 -4.70 9.26
CA ILE A 84 -0.30 -5.09 7.90
C ILE A 84 -0.70 -3.82 7.16
N VAL A 85 -0.04 -3.54 6.03
CA VAL A 85 -0.36 -2.40 5.18
C VAL A 85 -0.68 -2.88 3.77
N VAL A 86 -1.81 -2.42 3.24
CA VAL A 86 -2.24 -2.68 1.87
C VAL A 86 -2.40 -1.37 1.14
N ILE A 87 -1.69 -1.23 0.02
CA ILE A 87 -1.71 -0.04 -0.85
C ILE A 87 -1.88 -0.47 -2.31
N PRO A 88 -2.38 0.40 -3.21
CA PRO A 88 -2.36 0.13 -4.63
C PRO A 88 -0.93 0.25 -5.18
N GLU A 89 -0.52 -0.66 -6.06
CA GLU A 89 0.83 -0.69 -6.64
C GLU A 89 1.18 0.62 -7.38
N ASN A 90 0.18 1.23 -8.03
CA ASN A 90 0.36 2.49 -8.75
C ASN A 90 0.64 3.71 -7.84
N SER A 91 0.41 3.62 -6.52
CA SER A 91 0.65 4.73 -5.60
C SER A 91 2.13 5.13 -5.55
N THR A 92 3.04 4.16 -5.64
CA THR A 92 4.49 4.44 -5.55
C THR A 92 5.01 4.98 -6.88
N LEU A 93 4.55 4.43 -8.01
CA LEU A 93 4.94 4.91 -9.33
C LEU A 93 4.49 6.36 -9.55
N MET A 94 3.28 6.71 -9.13
CA MET A 94 2.74 8.08 -9.25
C MET A 94 3.55 9.08 -8.42
N THR A 95 3.92 8.73 -7.18
CA THR A 95 4.74 9.61 -6.34
C THR A 95 6.15 9.78 -6.90
N MET A 96 6.78 8.71 -7.41
CA MET A 96 8.09 8.78 -8.06
C MET A 96 8.07 9.62 -9.34
N THR A 97 7.07 9.43 -10.21
CA THR A 97 6.93 10.25 -11.44
C THR A 97 6.67 11.72 -11.12
N LEU A 98 5.89 12.03 -10.09
CA LEU A 98 5.67 13.40 -9.65
C LEU A 98 6.98 14.06 -9.17
N MET A 99 7.79 13.37 -8.37
CA MET A 99 9.08 13.88 -7.92
C MET A 99 10.07 14.10 -9.07
N LEU A 100 10.11 13.20 -10.05
CA LEU A 100 10.94 13.34 -11.26
C LEU A 100 10.50 14.52 -12.16
N THR A 101 9.20 14.73 -12.32
CA THR A 101 8.67 15.86 -13.12
C THR A 101 8.91 17.20 -12.43
N ILE A 102 8.78 17.29 -11.11
CA ILE A 102 9.11 18.51 -10.34
C ILE A 102 10.61 18.82 -10.43
N THR A 103 11.47 17.83 -10.21
CA THR A 103 12.92 18.06 -10.27
C THR A 103 13.40 18.43 -11.67
N SER A 104 12.89 17.79 -12.73
CA SER A 104 13.23 18.11 -14.12
C SER A 104 12.73 19.50 -14.57
N THR A 105 11.56 19.94 -14.13
CA THR A 105 11.07 21.30 -14.41
C THR A 105 11.90 22.36 -13.68
N LEU A 106 12.28 22.11 -12.42
CA LEU A 106 13.17 23.01 -11.66
C LEU A 106 14.57 23.12 -12.32
N THR A 107 15.15 22.01 -12.77
CA THR A 107 16.45 22.03 -13.47
C THR A 107 16.34 22.76 -14.81
N LEU A 108 15.27 22.56 -15.58
CA LEU A 108 15.06 23.32 -16.82
C LEU A 108 14.92 24.83 -16.58
N ILE A 109 14.15 25.23 -15.57
CA ILE A 109 13.97 26.65 -15.19
C ILE A 109 15.31 27.28 -14.80
N THR A 110 16.13 26.58 -14.02
CA THR A 110 17.46 27.08 -13.61
C THR A 110 18.42 27.22 -14.80
N ILE A 111 18.39 26.28 -15.76
CA ILE A 111 19.18 26.37 -17.00
C ILE A 111 18.73 27.56 -17.85
N ILE A 112 17.42 27.77 -18.05
CA ILE A 112 16.89 28.90 -18.81
C ILE A 112 17.26 30.24 -18.17
N LYS A 113 17.12 30.35 -16.85
CA LYS A 113 17.52 31.56 -16.10
C LYS A 113 19.02 31.83 -16.24
N LYS A 114 19.87 30.80 -16.10
CA LYS A 114 21.32 30.93 -16.28
C LYS A 114 21.69 31.38 -17.70
N LYS A 115 21.03 30.83 -18.73
CA LYS A 115 21.27 31.21 -20.14
C LYS A 115 20.85 32.66 -20.43
N ARG A 116 19.73 33.14 -19.88
CA ARG A 116 19.32 34.56 -20.01
C ARG A 116 20.29 35.53 -19.33
N ILE A 117 20.88 35.15 -18.20
CA ILE A 117 21.88 36.00 -17.51
C ILE A 117 23.19 36.06 -18.33
N GLN A 118 23.57 34.97 -18.99
CA GLN A 118 24.78 34.92 -19.82
C GLN A 118 24.61 35.59 -21.20
N ASN A 119 23.39 35.68 -21.73
CA ASN A 119 23.04 36.39 -22.97
C ASN A 119 21.99 37.49 -22.67
N PRO A 120 22.40 38.65 -22.11
CA PRO A 120 21.50 39.77 -21.80
C PRO A 120 20.90 40.43 -23.05
#